data_AF-A0A0G1CA61-F1
#
_entry.id   AF-A0A0G1CA61-F1
#
_cell.length_a   1.000
_cell.length_b   1.000
_cell.length_c   1.000
_cell.angle_alpha   90.00
_cell.angle_beta   90.00
_cell.angle_gamma   90.00
#
_symmetry.space_group_name_H-M   'P 1'
#
loop_
_entity.id
_entity.type
_entity.pdbx_description
1 polymer ?
#
loop_
_entity_poly.entity_id
_entity_poly.type
_entity_poly.pdbx_seq_one_letter_code
_entity_poly.pdbx_strand_id
1 'polypeptide(L)'
;MLAKFIQQQRKKRNLTQEYLALELGISRPTYMQIERGERDLTITEAKKLAEVFDIPFENFLEGKEDAKTIVKIESKKKQKQEAVNEIRISIPQEKAEKFEQTLLYILAKIGGKPNIGQTVLYKLLYFIDFDYYEKFEEQLIGAKYIKNHYGPTPVMFAKFIERLEKAGKVEKIRSKFYKHEQTKYLVNPNEPLSLSSLSAQELAHIDWEIDRLGDLTATQISALSHLDTPWISAKDREPLEYEHVFYRPEETSVREYEPL
;
A
#
# COMPACT_ATOMS: atom_id res chain seq x y z
N MET A 1 5.29 32.19 -19.82
CA MET A 1 5.26 30.97 -20.66
C MET A 1 4.38 29.91 -20.01
N LEU A 2 4.61 29.62 -18.73
CA LEU A 2 3.84 28.68 -17.92
C LEU A 2 2.33 29.00 -17.79
N ALA A 3 1.94 30.26 -17.59
CA ALA A 3 0.53 30.67 -17.50
C ALA A 3 -0.32 30.26 -18.73
N LYS A 4 0.23 30.44 -19.94
CA LYS A 4 -0.42 30.02 -21.19
C LYS A 4 -0.50 28.50 -21.32
N PHE A 5 0.55 27.80 -20.89
CA PHE A 5 0.59 26.34 -20.86
C PHE A 5 -0.49 25.78 -19.92
N ILE A 6 -0.61 26.30 -18.70
CA ILE A 6 -1.65 25.91 -17.73
C ILE A 6 -3.06 26.09 -18.32
N GLN A 7 -3.30 27.24 -18.95
CA GLN A 7 -4.59 27.51 -19.59
C GLN A 7 -4.88 26.53 -20.73
N GLN A 8 -3.87 26.14 -21.52
CA GLN A 8 -4.01 25.14 -22.58
C GLN A 8 -4.30 23.76 -22.01
N GLN A 9 -3.57 23.32 -20.98
CA GLN A 9 -3.77 22.02 -20.33
C GLN A 9 -5.16 21.90 -19.70
N ARG A 10 -5.63 22.98 -19.03
CA ARG A 10 -6.99 23.05 -18.49
C ARG A 10 -8.06 22.91 -19.57
N LYS A 11 -7.94 23.67 -20.67
CA LYS A 11 -8.91 23.61 -21.79
C LYS A 11 -8.89 22.23 -22.47
N LYS A 12 -7.71 21.65 -22.68
CA LYS A 12 -7.54 20.31 -23.29
C LYS A 12 -8.26 19.22 -22.48
N ARG A 13 -8.27 19.34 -21.15
CA ARG A 13 -8.92 18.40 -20.21
C ARG A 13 -10.36 18.78 -19.84
N ASN A 14 -10.94 19.80 -20.50
CA ASN A 14 -12.29 20.31 -20.22
C ASN A 14 -12.53 20.71 -18.75
N LEU A 15 -11.48 21.18 -18.05
CA LEU A 15 -11.56 21.57 -16.64
C LEU A 15 -12.01 23.02 -16.48
N THR A 16 -12.81 23.30 -15.45
CA THR A 16 -13.25 24.67 -15.13
C THR A 16 -12.19 25.40 -14.29
N GLN A 17 -12.17 26.74 -14.37
CA GLN A 17 -11.31 27.54 -13.50
C GLN A 17 -11.72 27.41 -12.02
N GLU A 18 -13.00 27.16 -11.75
CA GLU A 18 -13.52 26.92 -10.39
C GLU A 18 -12.94 25.63 -9.80
N TYR A 19 -12.93 24.55 -10.59
CA TYR A 19 -12.41 23.26 -10.16
C TYR A 19 -10.93 23.33 -9.77
N LEU A 20 -10.10 23.96 -10.61
CA LEU A 20 -8.67 24.11 -10.30
C LEU A 20 -8.41 25.07 -9.14
N ALA A 21 -9.24 26.09 -8.98
CA ALA A 21 -9.15 26.98 -7.81
C ALA A 21 -9.42 26.22 -6.50
N LEU A 22 -10.46 25.37 -6.48
CA LEU A 22 -10.79 24.52 -5.33
C LEU A 22 -9.65 23.53 -5.00
N GLU A 23 -9.08 22.88 -6.01
CA GLU A 23 -7.98 21.93 -5.82
C GLU A 23 -6.71 22.57 -5.24
N LEU A 24 -6.47 23.83 -5.65
CA LEU A 24 -5.38 24.64 -5.15
C LEU A 24 -5.67 25.32 -3.82
N GLY A 25 -6.92 25.30 -3.35
CA GLY A 25 -7.36 25.98 -2.12
C GLY A 25 -7.31 27.51 -2.23
N ILE A 26 -7.46 28.05 -3.43
CA ILE A 26 -7.46 29.49 -3.70
C ILE A 26 -8.79 29.95 -4.29
N SER A 27 -9.05 31.26 -4.29
CA SER A 27 -10.27 31.78 -4.91
C SER A 27 -10.22 31.69 -6.43
N ARG A 28 -11.37 31.50 -7.09
CA ARG A 28 -11.46 31.51 -8.56
C ARG A 28 -10.85 32.78 -9.20
N PRO A 29 -11.08 34.00 -8.67
CA PRO A 29 -10.38 35.19 -9.15
C PRO A 29 -8.85 35.09 -9.05
N THR A 30 -8.33 34.50 -7.97
CA THR A 30 -6.89 34.26 -7.80
C THR A 30 -6.36 33.30 -8.85
N TYR A 31 -7.07 32.20 -9.13
CA TYR A 31 -6.70 31.27 -10.19
C TYR A 31 -6.75 31.91 -11.59
N MET A 32 -7.72 32.79 -11.84
CA MET A 32 -7.79 33.55 -13.09
C MET A 32 -6.57 34.44 -13.32
N GLN A 33 -6.02 35.06 -12.26
CA GLN A 33 -4.80 35.87 -12.33
C GLN A 33 -3.58 35.02 -12.70
N ILE A 34 -3.53 33.76 -12.25
CA ILE A 34 -2.47 32.80 -12.61
C ILE A 34 -2.50 32.48 -14.11
N GLU A 35 -3.68 32.17 -14.67
CA GLU A 35 -3.79 31.89 -16.12
C GLU A 35 -3.50 33.11 -16.99
N ARG A 36 -3.69 34.32 -16.46
CA ARG A 36 -3.33 35.59 -17.12
C ARG A 36 -1.85 35.94 -16.96
N GLY A 37 -1.13 35.29 -16.05
CA GLY A 37 0.26 35.59 -15.72
C GLY A 37 0.43 36.85 -14.87
N GLU A 38 -0.64 37.31 -14.22
CA GLU A 38 -0.62 38.44 -13.27
C GLU A 38 -0.16 38.00 -11.87
N ARG A 39 -0.20 36.70 -11.59
CA ARG A 39 0.24 36.08 -10.34
C ARG A 39 1.03 34.81 -10.63
N ASP A 40 2.18 34.69 -9.98
CA ASP A 40 2.98 33.47 -10.03
C ASP A 40 2.39 32.35 -9.17
N LEU A 41 2.76 31.12 -9.49
CA LEU A 41 2.43 29.94 -8.69
C LEU A 41 3.45 29.78 -7.56
N THR A 42 2.97 29.40 -6.39
CA THR A 42 3.87 28.80 -5.38
C THR A 42 4.28 27.39 -5.83
N ILE A 43 5.39 26.88 -5.30
CA ILE A 43 5.88 25.53 -5.61
C ILE A 43 4.81 24.48 -5.28
N THR A 44 4.08 24.65 -4.18
CA THR A 44 3.00 23.75 -3.76
C THR A 44 1.83 23.77 -4.73
N GLU A 45 1.43 24.95 -5.22
CA GLU A 45 0.37 25.07 -6.23
C GLU A 45 0.80 24.48 -7.58
N ALA A 46 2.05 24.69 -7.97
CA ALA A 46 2.62 24.13 -9.19
C ALA A 46 2.68 22.60 -9.17
N LYS A 47 3.04 21.99 -8.02
CA LYS A 47 3.03 20.53 -7.85
C LYS A 47 1.63 19.95 -7.99
N LYS A 48 0.66 20.55 -7.32
CA LYS A 48 -0.75 20.15 -7.44
C LYS A 48 -1.26 20.25 -8.87
N LEU A 49 -0.93 21.34 -9.60
CA LEU A 49 -1.31 21.45 -11.01
C LEU A 49 -0.64 20.40 -11.89
N ALA A 50 0.63 20.07 -11.64
CA ALA A 50 1.33 19.01 -12.36
C ALA A 50 0.66 17.64 -12.17
N GLU A 51 0.28 17.32 -10.93
CA GLU A 51 -0.49 16.12 -10.59
C GLU A 51 -1.87 16.11 -11.26
N VAL A 52 -2.63 17.21 -11.18
CA VAL A 52 -3.96 17.32 -11.80
C VAL A 52 -3.89 17.19 -13.32
N PHE A 53 -2.79 17.65 -13.94
CA PHE A 53 -2.59 17.50 -15.38
C PHE A 53 -1.94 16.18 -15.77
N ASP A 54 -1.54 15.34 -14.82
CA ASP A 54 -0.79 14.10 -15.05
C ASP A 54 0.48 14.35 -15.87
N ILE A 55 1.25 15.37 -15.47
CA ILE A 55 2.51 15.77 -16.09
C ILE A 55 3.59 15.74 -15.02
N PRO A 56 4.76 15.11 -15.28
CA PRO A 56 5.90 15.19 -14.36
C PRO A 56 6.22 16.64 -14.01
N PHE A 57 6.47 16.92 -12.72
CA PHE A 57 6.63 18.29 -12.24
C PHE A 57 7.70 19.09 -13.00
N GLU A 58 8.80 18.44 -13.38
CA GLU A 58 9.87 19.04 -14.18
C GLU A 58 9.37 19.46 -15.57
N ASN A 59 8.64 18.57 -16.27
CA ASN A 59 8.03 18.85 -17.57
C ASN A 59 6.97 19.95 -17.47
N PHE A 60 6.22 19.98 -16.37
CA PHE A 60 5.23 21.01 -16.09
C PHE A 60 5.89 22.40 -15.96
N LEU A 61 7.00 22.51 -15.20
CA LEU A 61 7.73 23.77 -15.04
C LEU A 61 8.32 24.27 -16.35
N GLU A 62 8.79 23.36 -17.21
CA GLU A 62 9.30 23.68 -18.55
C GLU A 62 8.20 23.96 -19.58
N GLY A 63 6.93 23.70 -19.26
CA GLY A 63 5.80 23.86 -20.17
C GLY A 63 5.82 22.89 -21.36
N LYS A 64 6.42 21.71 -21.18
CA LYS A 64 6.51 20.64 -22.20
C LYS A 64 5.52 19.53 -21.89
N GLU A 65 4.79 19.09 -22.90
CA GLU A 65 3.85 17.97 -22.79
C GLU A 65 4.46 16.74 -23.48
N ASP A 66 5.39 16.06 -22.81
CA ASP A 66 5.95 14.82 -23.33
C ASP A 66 5.02 13.65 -23.00
N ALA A 67 4.24 13.23 -23.99
CA ALA A 67 3.29 12.14 -23.91
C ALA A 67 3.97 10.77 -24.11
N LYS A 68 3.70 9.86 -23.16
CA LYS A 68 3.58 8.38 -23.30
C LYS A 68 4.72 7.64 -24.01
N THR A 69 5.57 6.97 -23.23
CA THR A 69 6.47 5.92 -23.71
C THR A 69 5.68 4.70 -24.20
N ILE A 70 5.59 4.52 -25.52
CA ILE A 70 5.26 3.24 -26.15
C ILE A 70 6.54 2.41 -26.14
N VAL A 71 6.63 1.41 -25.27
CA VAL A 71 7.80 0.52 -25.21
C VAL A 71 7.68 -0.57 -26.28
N LYS A 72 8.40 -0.40 -27.39
CA LYS A 72 8.85 -1.53 -28.22
C LYS A 72 10.09 -2.12 -27.56
N ILE A 73 10.00 -3.38 -27.15
CA ILE A 73 11.08 -4.15 -26.53
C ILE A 73 12.06 -4.56 -27.62
N GLU A 74 13.28 -4.02 -27.60
CA GLU A 74 14.47 -4.76 -27.94
C GLU A 74 15.61 -4.43 -26.96
N SER A 75 16.23 -5.50 -26.51
CA SER A 75 17.23 -5.63 -25.46
C SER A 75 18.54 -4.85 -25.69
N LYS A 76 19.05 -4.14 -24.67
CA LYS A 76 20.35 -4.44 -23.99
C LYS A 76 20.82 -3.33 -23.02
N LYS A 77 21.37 -3.83 -21.91
CA LYS A 77 22.39 -3.27 -20.99
C LYS A 77 21.98 -2.19 -19.96
N LYS A 78 22.02 -2.65 -18.71
CA LYS A 78 22.22 -1.93 -17.44
C LYS A 78 23.01 -0.63 -17.58
N GLN A 79 22.42 0.46 -17.07
CA GLN A 79 23.16 1.50 -16.37
C GLN A 79 22.45 1.79 -15.05
N LYS A 80 23.22 1.62 -13.96
CA LYS A 80 22.93 2.16 -12.63
C LYS A 80 22.58 3.65 -12.80
N GLN A 81 21.40 4.07 -12.35
CA GLN A 81 21.11 5.50 -12.16
C GLN A 81 20.73 5.72 -10.70
N GLU A 82 21.32 6.79 -10.19
CA GLU A 82 21.53 7.12 -8.80
C GLU A 82 20.20 7.48 -8.11
N ALA A 83 20.08 7.07 -6.85
CA ALA A 83 18.93 7.32 -5.99
C ALA A 83 18.67 8.83 -5.87
N VAL A 84 17.62 9.29 -6.55
CA VAL A 84 16.93 10.51 -6.18
C VAL A 84 16.32 10.24 -4.81
N ASN A 85 16.57 11.10 -3.82
CA ASN A 85 15.98 11.00 -2.49
C ASN A 85 14.44 11.06 -2.60
N GLU A 86 13.82 9.91 -2.81
CA GLU A 86 12.38 9.75 -2.75
C GLU A 86 11.93 10.01 -1.30
N ILE A 87 11.04 10.96 -1.13
CA ILE A 87 10.41 11.22 0.17
C ILE A 87 9.56 9.98 0.48
N ARG A 88 9.99 9.17 1.46
CA ARG A 88 9.26 7.99 1.93
C ARG A 88 7.90 8.43 2.48
N ILE A 89 6.82 7.86 1.95
CA ILE A 89 5.46 8.09 2.47
C ILE A 89 5.15 6.95 3.45
N SER A 90 5.23 7.22 4.74
CA SER A 90 4.99 6.24 5.81
C SER A 90 3.53 6.17 6.30
N ILE A 91 2.67 7.08 5.82
CA ILE A 91 1.25 7.12 6.20
C ILE A 91 0.50 5.92 5.60
N PRO A 92 -0.25 5.11 6.39
CA PRO A 92 -1.09 4.02 5.86
C PRO A 92 -2.05 4.51 4.78
N GLN A 93 -1.95 3.95 3.57
CA GLN A 93 -2.74 4.37 2.41
C GLN A 93 -4.10 3.67 2.27
N GLU A 94 -4.36 2.62 3.06
CA GLU A 94 -5.58 1.79 3.02
C GLU A 94 -6.00 1.38 1.59
N LYS A 95 -5.12 0.69 0.87
CA LYS A 95 -5.38 0.20 -0.51
C LYS A 95 -6.41 -0.94 -0.48
N ALA A 96 -7.69 -0.57 -0.40
CA ALA A 96 -8.79 -1.49 -0.13
C ALA A 96 -8.87 -2.68 -1.10
N GLU A 97 -8.60 -2.46 -2.39
CA GLU A 97 -8.58 -3.52 -3.39
C GLU A 97 -7.42 -4.50 -3.14
N LYS A 98 -6.21 -3.99 -2.87
CA LYS A 98 -5.05 -4.84 -2.55
C LYS A 98 -5.27 -5.62 -1.25
N PHE A 99 -5.94 -5.04 -0.26
CA PHE A 99 -6.30 -5.74 0.97
C PHE A 99 -7.18 -6.95 0.66
N GLU A 100 -8.28 -6.75 -0.08
CA GLU A 100 -9.20 -7.83 -0.44
C GLU A 100 -8.48 -8.93 -1.24
N GLN A 101 -7.74 -8.56 -2.27
CA GLN A 101 -7.04 -9.53 -3.13
C GLN A 101 -5.96 -10.30 -2.37
N THR A 102 -5.18 -9.61 -1.53
CA THR A 102 -4.15 -10.26 -0.69
C THR A 102 -4.79 -11.24 0.30
N LEU A 103 -5.86 -10.84 1.00
CA LEU A 103 -6.56 -11.71 1.93
C LEU A 103 -7.12 -12.95 1.22
N LEU A 104 -7.81 -12.78 0.09
CA LEU A 104 -8.37 -13.90 -0.66
C LEU A 104 -7.26 -14.82 -1.21
N TYR A 105 -6.13 -14.27 -1.66
CA TYR A 105 -4.98 -15.05 -2.14
C TYR A 105 -4.38 -15.92 -1.03
N ILE A 106 -4.16 -15.35 0.16
CA ILE A 106 -3.70 -16.09 1.34
C ILE A 106 -4.67 -17.22 1.67
N LEU A 107 -5.97 -16.92 1.74
CA LEU A 107 -6.99 -17.90 2.09
C LEU A 107 -7.07 -19.03 1.06
N ALA A 108 -6.95 -18.71 -0.23
CA ALA A 108 -6.92 -19.70 -1.31
C ALA A 108 -5.69 -20.62 -1.23
N LYS A 109 -4.52 -20.07 -0.86
CA LYS A 109 -3.27 -20.84 -0.75
C LYS A 109 -3.20 -21.69 0.51
N ILE A 110 -3.55 -21.13 1.67
CA ILE A 110 -3.28 -21.76 2.97
C ILE A 110 -4.45 -21.76 3.96
N GLY A 111 -5.62 -21.19 3.63
CA GLY A 111 -6.78 -21.14 4.53
C GLY A 111 -7.26 -22.52 5.01
N GLY A 112 -7.04 -23.56 4.19
CA GLY A 112 -7.34 -24.95 4.55
C GLY A 112 -6.46 -25.53 5.66
N LYS A 113 -5.23 -25.03 5.87
CA LYS A 113 -4.27 -25.60 6.84
C LYS A 113 -4.81 -25.51 8.28
N PRO A 114 -4.60 -26.54 9.13
CA PRO A 114 -5.24 -26.62 10.45
C PRO A 114 -4.80 -25.51 11.42
N ASN A 115 -3.58 -24.99 11.29
CA ASN A 115 -3.00 -23.90 12.09
C ASN A 115 -3.49 -22.51 11.66
N ILE A 116 -4.11 -22.37 10.49
CA ILE A 116 -4.51 -21.07 9.93
C ILE A 116 -5.88 -20.65 10.44
N GLY A 117 -5.87 -19.96 11.58
CA GLY A 117 -7.01 -19.24 12.14
C GLY A 117 -6.86 -17.72 12.04
N GLN A 118 -7.88 -16.99 12.50
CA GLN A 118 -7.94 -15.52 12.49
C GLN A 118 -6.67 -14.86 13.07
N THR A 119 -6.15 -15.39 14.18
CA THR A 119 -4.91 -14.86 14.78
C THR A 119 -3.74 -14.95 13.82
N VAL A 120 -3.54 -16.07 13.14
CA VAL A 120 -2.41 -16.21 12.19
C VAL A 120 -2.59 -15.25 11.01
N LEU A 121 -3.81 -15.13 10.47
CA LEU A 121 -4.10 -14.22 9.37
C LEU A 121 -3.77 -12.76 9.69
N TYR A 122 -4.04 -12.31 10.93
CA TYR A 122 -3.72 -10.95 11.34
C TYR A 122 -2.22 -10.64 11.27
N LYS A 123 -1.39 -11.58 11.76
CA LYS A 123 0.06 -11.39 11.77
C LYS A 123 0.65 -11.61 10.39
N LEU A 124 0.10 -12.53 9.61
CA LEU A 124 0.56 -12.75 8.25
C LEU A 124 0.31 -11.53 7.36
N LEU A 125 -0.87 -10.91 7.43
CA LEU A 125 -1.14 -9.63 6.75
C LEU A 125 -0.18 -8.53 7.20
N TYR A 126 0.06 -8.44 8.52
CA TYR A 126 1.01 -7.49 9.09
C TYR A 126 2.43 -7.66 8.54
N PHE A 127 2.99 -8.87 8.58
CA PHE A 127 4.33 -9.14 8.07
C PHE A 127 4.40 -8.94 6.55
N ILE A 128 3.39 -9.38 5.79
CA ILE A 128 3.33 -9.11 4.35
C ILE A 128 3.47 -7.62 4.04
N ASP A 129 2.75 -6.77 4.77
CA ASP A 129 2.72 -5.33 4.50
C ASP A 129 4.00 -4.63 4.98
N PHE A 130 4.44 -4.93 6.22
CA PHE A 130 5.60 -4.28 6.84
C PHE A 130 6.93 -4.75 6.25
N ASP A 131 7.06 -6.04 5.92
CA ASP A 131 8.29 -6.58 5.32
C ASP A 131 8.42 -6.14 3.86
N TYR A 132 7.30 -5.93 3.16
CA TYR A 132 7.31 -5.29 1.85
C TYR A 132 7.80 -3.84 1.95
N TYR A 133 7.32 -3.11 2.96
CA TYR A 133 7.78 -1.74 3.23
C TYR A 133 9.26 -1.68 3.62
N GLU A 134 9.78 -2.64 4.38
CA GLU A 134 11.20 -2.67 4.74
C GLU A 134 12.11 -2.89 3.51
N LYS A 135 11.68 -3.78 2.60
CA LYS A 135 12.44 -4.15 1.39
C LYS A 135 12.38 -3.08 0.30
N PHE A 136 11.20 -2.52 0.08
CA PHE A 136 10.92 -1.70 -1.11
C PHE A 136 10.54 -0.26 -0.78
N GLU A 137 10.38 0.07 0.51
CA GLU A 137 10.03 1.41 0.98
C GLU A 137 8.66 1.89 0.46
N GLU A 138 7.85 0.95 -0.03
CA GLU A 138 6.48 1.10 -0.50
C GLU A 138 5.53 0.23 0.33
N GLN A 139 4.28 0.67 0.50
CA GLN A 139 3.26 -0.15 1.19
C GLN A 139 2.53 -1.06 0.20
N LEU A 140 2.48 -2.37 0.47
CA LEU A 140 1.72 -3.32 -0.35
C LEU A 140 0.22 -3.09 -0.17
N ILE A 141 -0.26 -3.21 1.07
CA ILE A 141 -1.66 -2.98 1.44
C ILE A 141 -1.82 -1.59 2.04
N GLY A 142 -0.82 -1.14 2.82
CA GLY A 142 -0.87 0.13 3.53
C GLY A 142 -1.99 0.17 4.57
N ALA A 143 -2.30 -0.98 5.18
CA ALA A 143 -3.38 -1.04 6.15
C ALA A 143 -2.96 -0.40 7.48
N LYS A 144 -3.95 0.12 8.21
CA LYS A 144 -3.78 0.53 9.60
C LYS A 144 -3.80 -0.70 10.52
N TYR A 145 -2.69 -0.94 11.20
CA TYR A 145 -2.57 -1.97 12.23
C TYR A 145 -2.53 -1.33 13.61
N ILE A 146 -3.16 -1.97 14.60
CA ILE A 146 -3.13 -1.52 15.99
C ILE A 146 -2.51 -2.57 16.91
N LYS A 147 -1.81 -2.11 17.94
CA LYS A 147 -1.22 -2.99 18.95
C LYS A 147 -2.33 -3.61 19.80
N ASN A 148 -2.32 -4.93 19.89
CA ASN A 148 -3.13 -5.67 20.85
C ASN A 148 -2.28 -6.68 21.61
N HIS A 149 -2.85 -7.21 22.69
CA HIS A 149 -2.21 -8.16 23.59
C HIS A 149 -1.59 -9.38 22.89
N TYR A 150 -2.20 -9.86 21.82
CA TYR A 150 -1.71 -11.04 21.07
C TYR A 150 -1.01 -10.66 19.77
N GLY A 151 -0.49 -9.45 19.61
CA GLY A 151 0.17 -8.99 18.38
C GLY A 151 -0.65 -7.94 17.60
N PRO A 152 -0.15 -7.52 16.43
CA PRO A 152 -0.81 -6.53 15.59
C PRO A 152 -2.14 -7.05 15.02
N THR A 153 -3.10 -6.15 14.85
CA THR A 153 -4.41 -6.42 14.25
C THR A 153 -4.74 -5.38 13.18
N PRO A 154 -5.05 -5.78 11.94
CA PRO A 154 -5.53 -4.86 10.91
C PRO A 154 -6.94 -4.35 11.25
N VAL A 155 -7.11 -3.03 11.37
CA VAL A 155 -8.36 -2.39 11.79
C VAL A 155 -9.52 -2.73 10.85
N MET A 156 -9.26 -2.79 9.56
CA MET A 156 -10.29 -2.96 8.54
C MET A 156 -10.71 -4.42 8.31
N PHE A 157 -10.04 -5.39 8.93
CA PHE A 157 -10.23 -6.81 8.65
C PHE A 157 -11.68 -7.26 8.79
N ALA A 158 -12.33 -6.90 9.91
CA ALA A 158 -13.71 -7.30 10.18
C ALA A 158 -14.68 -6.81 9.09
N LYS A 159 -14.48 -5.57 8.61
CA LYS A 159 -15.28 -4.96 7.54
C LYS A 159 -15.09 -5.70 6.21
N PHE A 160 -13.86 -6.09 5.86
CA PHE A 160 -13.59 -6.84 4.63
C PHE A 160 -14.17 -8.24 4.68
N ILE A 161 -14.00 -8.96 5.79
CA ILE A 161 -14.59 -10.29 5.99
C ILE A 161 -16.12 -10.22 5.86
N GLU A 162 -16.78 -9.28 6.54
CA GLU A 162 -18.23 -9.15 6.46
C GLU A 162 -18.70 -8.90 5.01
N ARG A 163 -17.97 -8.07 4.25
CA ARG A 163 -18.24 -7.83 2.83
C ARG A 163 -18.08 -9.10 2.00
N LEU A 164 -17.00 -9.86 2.23
CA LEU A 164 -16.70 -11.10 1.51
C LEU A 164 -17.70 -12.21 1.81
N GLU A 165 -18.16 -12.31 3.07
CA GLU A 165 -19.23 -13.23 3.49
C GLU A 165 -20.55 -12.87 2.80
N LYS A 166 -20.94 -11.59 2.80
CA LYS A 166 -22.15 -11.12 2.10
C LYS A 166 -22.09 -11.36 0.59
N ALA A 167 -20.89 -11.29 0.01
CA ALA A 167 -20.66 -11.58 -1.40
C ALA A 167 -20.56 -13.09 -1.71
N GLY A 168 -20.63 -13.98 -0.71
CA GLY A 168 -20.51 -15.43 -0.90
C GLY A 168 -19.10 -15.90 -1.29
N LYS A 169 -18.09 -15.04 -1.17
CA LYS A 169 -16.69 -15.34 -1.52
C LYS A 169 -15.94 -16.05 -0.40
N VAL A 170 -16.32 -15.81 0.85
CA VAL A 170 -15.68 -16.38 2.03
C VAL A 170 -16.73 -16.90 2.99
N GLU A 171 -16.46 -18.04 3.61
CA GLU A 171 -17.25 -18.61 4.70
C GLU A 171 -16.44 -18.60 5.99
N LYS A 172 -17.03 -18.07 7.07
CA LYS A 172 -16.47 -18.14 8.42
C LYS A 172 -16.95 -19.40 9.14
N ILE A 173 -16.00 -20.22 9.60
CA ILE A 173 -16.28 -21.44 10.34
C ILE A 173 -15.64 -21.40 11.72
N ARG A 174 -16.26 -22.06 12.69
CA ARG A 174 -15.64 -22.37 13.99
C ARG A 174 -15.08 -23.78 13.94
N SER A 175 -13.86 -23.96 14.40
CA SER A 175 -13.21 -25.26 14.49
C SER A 175 -12.35 -25.35 15.74
N LYS A 176 -11.89 -26.55 16.09
CA LYS A 176 -10.94 -26.75 17.16
C LYS A 176 -9.54 -26.97 16.58
N PHE A 177 -8.54 -26.33 17.18
CA PHE A 177 -7.14 -26.65 16.98
C PHE A 177 -6.53 -26.99 18.34
N TYR A 178 -6.11 -28.25 18.49
CA TYR A 178 -5.79 -28.84 19.78
C TYR A 178 -6.93 -28.65 20.80
N LYS A 179 -6.70 -27.86 21.86
CA LYS A 179 -7.65 -27.62 22.96
C LYS A 179 -8.39 -26.29 22.83
N HIS A 180 -8.14 -25.52 21.77
CA HIS A 180 -8.65 -24.16 21.62
C HIS A 180 -9.63 -24.05 20.45
N GLU A 181 -10.68 -23.28 20.65
CA GLU A 181 -11.57 -22.84 19.57
C GLU A 181 -10.82 -21.84 18.68
N GLN A 182 -10.98 -21.97 17.37
CA GLN A 182 -10.46 -21.04 16.39
C GLN A 182 -11.53 -20.67 15.37
N THR A 183 -11.52 -19.40 14.99
CA THR A 183 -12.24 -18.89 13.82
C THR A 183 -11.38 -19.12 12.59
N LYS A 184 -11.93 -19.79 11.58
CA LYS A 184 -11.31 -19.95 10.26
C LYS A 184 -12.16 -19.27 9.18
N TYR A 185 -11.51 -18.98 8.08
CA TYR A 185 -12.11 -18.42 6.88
C TYR A 185 -11.72 -19.30 5.70
N LEU A 186 -12.70 -19.73 4.92
CA LEU A 186 -12.48 -20.54 3.73
C LEU A 186 -13.03 -19.80 2.51
N VAL A 187 -12.28 -19.81 1.41
CA VAL A 187 -12.76 -19.24 0.15
C VAL A 187 -13.75 -20.17 -0.53
N ASN A 188 -14.74 -19.60 -1.20
CA ASN A 188 -15.64 -20.35 -2.05
C ASN A 188 -14.90 -20.74 -3.34
N PRO A 189 -14.69 -22.04 -3.63
CA PRO A 189 -13.93 -22.48 -4.81
C PRO A 189 -14.65 -22.20 -6.13
N ASN A 190 -15.94 -21.86 -6.10
CA ASN A 190 -16.71 -21.51 -7.30
C ASN A 190 -16.61 -20.02 -7.66
N GLU A 191 -16.02 -19.19 -6.79
CA GLU A 191 -15.84 -17.77 -7.05
C GLU A 191 -14.42 -17.51 -7.59
N PRO A 192 -14.27 -16.82 -8.73
CA PRO A 192 -12.96 -16.54 -9.29
C PRO A 192 -12.19 -15.56 -8.41
N LEU A 193 -10.90 -15.84 -8.23
CA LEU A 193 -9.98 -14.95 -7.55
C LEU A 193 -9.44 -13.88 -8.51
N SER A 194 -9.76 -12.61 -8.25
CA SER A 194 -9.11 -11.50 -8.96
C SER A 194 -7.83 -11.09 -8.25
N LEU A 195 -6.74 -10.98 -8.99
CA LEU A 195 -5.42 -10.52 -8.53
C LEU A 195 -4.93 -9.29 -9.33
N SER A 196 -5.86 -8.60 -10.01
CA SER A 196 -5.54 -7.52 -10.95
C SER A 196 -4.88 -6.28 -10.33
N SER A 197 -5.02 -6.08 -9.01
CA SER A 197 -4.41 -4.94 -8.32
C SER A 197 -3.03 -5.27 -7.77
N LEU A 198 -2.62 -6.54 -7.76
CA LEU A 198 -1.33 -7.00 -7.27
C LEU A 198 -0.34 -7.16 -8.42
N SER A 199 0.83 -6.55 -8.29
CA SER A 199 1.94 -6.75 -9.22
C SER A 199 2.58 -8.13 -9.05
N ALA A 200 3.36 -8.56 -10.05
CA ALA A 200 4.13 -9.81 -9.95
C ALA A 200 5.13 -9.81 -8.78
N GLN A 201 5.71 -8.65 -8.46
CA GLN A 201 6.63 -8.49 -7.32
C GLN A 201 5.89 -8.65 -5.99
N GLU A 202 4.71 -8.05 -5.86
CA GLU A 202 3.87 -8.19 -4.66
C GLU A 202 3.40 -9.62 -4.47
N LEU A 203 2.97 -10.30 -5.54
CA LEU A 203 2.59 -11.72 -5.48
C LEU A 203 3.76 -12.60 -5.06
N ALA A 204 4.95 -12.38 -5.62
CA ALA A 204 6.16 -13.12 -5.24
C ALA A 204 6.54 -12.88 -3.77
N HIS A 205 6.38 -11.65 -3.27
CA HIS A 205 6.59 -11.35 -1.85
C HIS A 205 5.55 -12.03 -0.96
N ILE A 206 4.27 -12.02 -1.33
CA ILE A 206 3.22 -12.71 -0.58
C ILE A 206 3.49 -14.22 -0.53
N ASP A 207 3.89 -14.83 -1.64
CA ASP A 207 4.25 -16.25 -1.68
C ASP A 207 5.47 -16.55 -0.78
N TRP A 208 6.50 -15.70 -0.80
CA TRP A 208 7.66 -15.82 0.09
C TRP A 208 7.28 -15.73 1.58
N GLU A 209 6.38 -14.81 1.93
CA GLU A 209 5.84 -14.68 3.29
C GLU A 209 5.02 -15.89 3.73
N ILE A 210 4.20 -16.43 2.82
CA ILE A 210 3.44 -17.65 3.05
C ILE A 210 4.37 -18.83 3.30
N ASP A 211 5.44 -18.97 2.52
CA ASP A 211 6.40 -20.05 2.70
C ASP A 211 7.17 -19.92 4.03
N ARG A 212 7.52 -18.69 4.43
CA ARG A 212 8.25 -18.41 5.67
C ARG A 212 7.39 -18.57 6.92
N LEU A 213 6.12 -18.12 6.88
CA LEU A 213 5.28 -17.97 8.08
C LEU A 213 4.02 -18.85 8.09
N GLY A 214 3.61 -19.40 6.96
CA GLY A 214 2.33 -20.10 6.79
C GLY A 214 2.20 -21.42 7.55
N ASP A 215 3.30 -21.98 8.06
CA ASP A 215 3.29 -23.18 8.90
C ASP A 215 3.37 -22.88 10.41
N LEU A 216 3.51 -21.60 10.79
CA LEU A 216 3.53 -21.20 12.19
C LEU A 216 2.16 -21.31 12.83
N THR A 217 2.15 -21.73 14.10
CA THR A 217 0.96 -21.65 14.95
C THR A 217 0.69 -20.22 15.41
N ALA A 218 -0.54 -19.96 15.87
CA ALA A 218 -0.90 -18.68 16.47
C ALA A 218 0.07 -18.24 17.58
N THR A 219 0.57 -19.18 18.40
CA THR A 219 1.54 -18.89 19.45
C THR A 219 2.90 -18.48 18.88
N GLN A 220 3.41 -19.22 17.90
CA GLN A 220 4.73 -18.95 17.30
C GLN A 220 4.76 -17.61 16.55
N ILE A 221 3.76 -17.35 15.69
CA ILE A 221 3.72 -16.10 14.93
C ILE A 221 3.44 -14.89 15.83
N SER A 222 2.70 -15.07 16.93
CA SER A 222 2.52 -14.00 17.92
C SER A 222 3.83 -13.71 18.65
N ALA A 223 4.58 -14.74 19.04
CA ALA A 223 5.90 -14.57 19.64
C ALA A 223 6.84 -13.79 18.72
N LEU A 224 6.86 -14.12 17.42
CA LEU A 224 7.63 -13.36 16.42
C LEU A 224 7.19 -11.89 16.36
N SER A 225 5.88 -11.63 16.28
CA SER A 225 5.36 -10.24 16.25
C SER A 225 5.64 -9.45 17.54
N HIS A 226 5.85 -10.11 18.67
CA HIS A 226 6.20 -9.45 19.93
C HIS A 226 7.68 -9.06 20.01
N LEU A 227 8.53 -9.61 19.14
CA LEU A 227 9.92 -9.19 18.96
C LEU A 227 10.03 -8.00 17.99
N ASP A 228 8.98 -7.72 17.23
CA ASP A 228 9.04 -6.77 16.12
C ASP A 228 8.93 -5.31 16.59
N THR A 229 9.87 -4.47 16.15
CA THR A 229 10.00 -3.08 16.60
C THR A 229 8.74 -2.23 16.43
N PRO A 230 7.99 -2.29 15.32
CA PRO A 230 6.71 -1.56 15.19
C PRO A 230 5.69 -1.92 16.26
N TRP A 231 5.61 -3.20 16.67
CA TRP A 231 4.71 -3.63 17.74
C TRP A 231 5.24 -3.25 19.12
N ILE A 232 6.55 -3.39 19.38
CA ILE A 232 7.16 -3.07 20.68
C ILE A 232 6.98 -1.58 21.01
N SER A 233 7.31 -0.72 20.05
CA SER A 233 7.30 0.74 20.20
C SER A 233 5.92 1.37 20.36
N ALA A 234 4.88 0.77 19.78
CA ALA A 234 3.52 1.26 19.89
C ALA A 234 2.95 1.10 21.32
N LYS A 235 2.07 2.01 21.73
CA LYS A 235 1.26 1.86 22.95
C LYS A 235 0.08 0.92 22.70
N ASP A 236 -0.47 0.33 23.76
CA ASP A 236 -1.63 -0.57 23.61
C ASP A 236 -2.78 0.16 22.89
N ARG A 237 -3.37 -0.51 21.89
CA ARG A 237 -4.44 -0.01 21.00
C ARG A 237 -4.09 1.17 20.09
N GLU A 238 -2.85 1.66 20.12
CA GLU A 238 -2.41 2.69 19.19
C GLU A 238 -1.98 2.09 17.84
N PRO A 239 -1.99 2.90 16.76
CA PRO A 239 -1.49 2.49 15.45
C PRO A 239 0.00 2.12 15.47
N LEU A 240 0.40 1.23 14.58
CA LEU A 240 1.80 0.88 14.35
C LEU A 240 2.37 1.76 13.23
N GLU A 241 3.59 2.23 13.43
CA GLU A 241 4.31 3.07 12.47
C GLU A 241 5.15 2.21 11.52
N TYR A 242 4.98 2.38 10.21
CA TYR A 242 5.72 1.64 9.19
C TYR A 242 7.22 1.89 9.25
N GLU A 243 7.67 3.11 9.55
CA GLU A 243 9.10 3.43 9.61
C GLU A 243 9.86 2.66 10.69
N HIS A 244 9.15 2.12 11.67
CA HIS A 244 9.78 1.32 12.72
C HIS A 244 10.36 0.00 12.21
N VAL A 245 10.05 -0.42 10.97
CA VAL A 245 10.70 -1.59 10.35
C VAL A 245 12.20 -1.39 10.15
N PHE A 246 12.67 -0.15 9.97
CA PHE A 246 14.09 0.13 9.76
C PHE A 246 14.93 0.03 11.04
N TYR A 247 14.27 -0.19 12.18
CA TYR A 247 14.89 -0.40 13.49
C TYR A 247 14.60 -1.82 14.01
N ARG A 248 14.26 -2.75 13.11
CA ARG A 248 14.03 -4.16 13.46
C ARG A 248 15.31 -4.83 13.91
N PRO A 249 15.22 -5.73 14.90
CA PRO A 249 16.33 -6.61 15.22
C PRO A 249 16.50 -7.68 14.11
N GLU A 250 17.62 -8.40 14.13
CA GLU A 250 17.98 -9.39 13.09
C GLU A 250 16.91 -10.48 12.95
N GLU A 251 16.20 -10.82 14.02
CA GLU A 251 15.18 -11.86 14.04
C GLU A 251 13.91 -11.53 13.23
N THR A 252 13.61 -10.24 13.03
CA THR A 252 12.41 -9.80 12.29
C THR A 252 12.71 -8.96 11.05
N SER A 253 13.95 -8.48 10.89
CA SER A 253 14.38 -7.77 9.70
C SER A 253 14.46 -8.71 8.50
N VAL A 254 14.07 -8.19 7.33
CA VAL A 254 14.12 -8.92 6.05
C VAL A 254 14.99 -8.24 5.01
N ARG A 255 15.67 -7.16 5.38
CA ARG A 255 16.58 -6.43 4.52
C ARG A 255 17.98 -7.00 4.70
N GLU A 256 18.64 -7.32 3.59
CA GLU A 256 20.08 -7.55 3.60
C GLU A 256 20.77 -6.18 3.74
N TYR A 257 21.36 -5.91 4.90
CA TYR A 257 22.20 -4.74 5.09
C TYR A 257 23.58 -5.02 4.48
N GLU A 258 24.09 -4.09 3.69
CA GLU A 258 25.49 -4.16 3.27
C GLU A 258 26.39 -4.13 4.52
N PRO A 259 27.36 -5.05 4.65
CA PRO A 259 28.30 -5.00 5.77
C PRO A 259 29.07 -3.67 5.70
N LEU A 260 29.11 -2.97 6.83
CA LEU A 260 29.83 -1.71 7.04
C LEU A 260 31.33 -1.85 6.80
#